data_AF-A0A960PR15-F1
#
_entry.id   AF-A0A960PR15-F1
#
_cell.length_a   1.000
_cell.length_b   1.000
_cell.length_c   1.000
_cell.angle_alpha   90.00
_cell.angle_beta   90.00
_cell.angle_gamma   90.00
#
_symmetry.space_group_name_H-M   'P 1'
#
loop_
_entity.id
_entity.type
_entity.pdbx_description
1 polymer ?
#
loop_
_entity_poly.entity_id
_entity_poly.type
_entity_poly.pdbx_seq_one_letter_code
_entity_poly.pdbx_strand_id
1 'polypeptide(L)' 'GIDKFIAYQVDLDAVEQRYQESYANVAADLAGEEDIRVLDFNGHQIMAHFSLDSLGDPIKFGS' A
#
# COMPACT_ATOMS: atom_id res chain seq x y z
N GLY A 1 11.58 11.24 -10.15
CA GLY A 1 11.08 10.12 -9.33
C GLY A 1 10.77 10.64 -7.95
N ILE A 2 10.45 9.77 -6.99
CA ILE A 2 10.43 10.11 -5.57
C ILE A 2 11.79 9.71 -5.01
N ASP A 3 12.60 10.69 -4.64
CA ASP A 3 14.01 10.46 -4.28
C ASP A 3 14.21 10.26 -2.77
N LYS A 4 13.17 10.54 -1.96
CA LYS A 4 13.14 10.35 -0.51
C LYS A 4 11.74 9.99 -0.05
N PHE A 5 11.59 8.93 0.75
CA PHE A 5 10.31 8.55 1.34
C PHE A 5 10.50 7.72 2.61
N ILE A 6 9.42 7.64 3.40
CA ILE A 6 9.26 6.65 4.46
C ILE A 6 8.15 5.71 4.02
N ALA A 7 8.45 4.42 3.93
CA ALA A 7 7.48 3.37 3.64
C ALA A 7 7.15 2.60 4.91
N TYR A 8 5.93 2.08 4.97
CA TYR A 8 5.45 1.22 6.03
C TYR A 8 4.86 -0.02 5.41
N GLN A 9 5.14 -1.18 5.99
CA GLN A 9 4.45 -2.41 5.62
C GLN A 9 3.06 -2.44 6.25
N VAL A 10 2.11 -2.99 5.50
CA VAL A 10 0.75 -3.29 5.95
C VAL A 10 0.52 -4.80 5.81
N ASP A 11 -0.29 -5.37 6.69
CA ASP A 11 -0.69 -6.77 6.61
C ASP A 11 -1.55 -7.00 5.36
N LEU A 12 -1.14 -7.94 4.51
CA LEU A 12 -1.82 -8.23 3.24
C LEU A 12 -3.21 -8.82 3.43
N ASP A 13 -3.41 -9.68 4.43
CA ASP A 13 -4.71 -10.29 4.71
C ASP A 13 -5.69 -9.20 5.18
N ALA A 14 -5.20 -8.24 5.97
CA ALA A 14 -6.00 -7.09 6.41
C ALA A 14 -6.36 -6.17 5.24
N VAL A 15 -5.45 -5.98 4.28
CA VAL A 15 -5.69 -5.19 3.06
C VAL A 15 -6.72 -5.87 2.16
N GLU A 16 -6.58 -7.17 1.90
CA GLU A 16 -7.54 -7.94 1.11
C GLU A 16 -8.95 -7.87 1.71
N GLN A 17 -9.08 -8.09 3.02
CA GLN A 17 -10.36 -7.99 3.72
C GLN A 17 -10.97 -6.59 3.68
N ARG A 18 -10.14 -5.54 3.70
CA ARG A 18 -10.59 -4.14 3.67
C ARG A 18 -11.13 -3.73 2.31
N TYR A 19 -10.42 -4.08 1.24
CA TYR A 19 -10.71 -3.58 -0.12
C TYR A 19 -11.51 -4.57 -0.98
N GLN A 20 -11.62 -5.83 -0.57
CA GLN A 20 -12.52 -6.83 -1.15
C GLN A 20 -12.43 -6.90 -2.68
N GLU A 21 -13.52 -6.61 -3.39
CA GLU A 21 -13.58 -6.66 -4.86
C GLU A 21 -12.54 -5.74 -5.52
N SER A 22 -12.24 -4.57 -4.93
CA SER A 22 -11.22 -3.67 -5.46
C SER A 22 -9.81 -4.26 -5.36
N TYR A 23 -9.53 -5.02 -4.28
CA TYR A 23 -8.27 -5.75 -4.16
C TYR A 23 -8.16 -6.82 -5.25
N ALA A 24 -9.20 -7.62 -5.43
CA ALA A 24 -9.22 -8.70 -6.42
C ALA A 24 -9.04 -8.18 -7.86
N ASN A 25 -9.75 -7.10 -8.23
CA ASN A 25 -9.64 -6.50 -9.56
C ASN A 25 -8.23 -5.97 -9.84
N VAL A 26 -7.66 -5.22 -8.89
CA VAL A 26 -6.30 -4.69 -9.03
C VAL A 26 -5.28 -5.82 -9.05
N ALA A 27 -5.37 -6.82 -8.16
CA ALA A 27 -4.46 -7.96 -8.17
C ALA A 27 -4.49 -8.74 -9.49
N ALA A 28 -5.66 -8.89 -10.11
CA ALA A 28 -5.80 -9.53 -11.41
C ALA A 28 -5.18 -8.70 -12.54
N ASP A 29 -5.40 -7.38 -12.56
CA ASP A 29 -4.81 -6.47 -13.55
C ASP A 29 -3.27 -6.44 -13.47
N LEU A 30 -2.74 -6.71 -12.29
CA LEU A 30 -1.31 -6.70 -11.97
C LEU A 30 -0.64 -8.08 -12.09
N ALA A 31 -1.42 -9.12 -12.39
CA ALA A 31 -0.90 -10.49 -12.45
C ALA A 31 0.11 -10.64 -13.60
N GLY A 32 1.37 -10.94 -13.24
CA GLY A 32 2.46 -11.17 -14.20
C GLY A 32 3.41 -9.99 -14.40
N GLU A 33 3.17 -8.88 -13.71
CA GLU A 33 4.08 -7.72 -13.68
C GLU A 33 4.97 -7.78 -12.42
N GLU A 34 6.28 -7.50 -12.57
CA GLU A 34 7.25 -7.66 -11.47
C GLU A 34 7.47 -6.39 -10.62
N ASP A 35 7.25 -5.20 -11.18
CA ASP A 35 7.40 -3.92 -10.46
C ASP A 35 6.20 -3.01 -10.70
N ILE A 36 5.31 -2.95 -9.71
CA ILE A 36 4.11 -2.12 -9.77
C ILE A 36 4.05 -1.23 -8.54
N ARG A 37 3.66 0.01 -8.78
CA ARG A 37 3.42 1.00 -7.74
C ARG A 37 2.05 1.61 -7.95
N VAL A 38 1.13 1.34 -7.03
CA VAL A 38 -0.17 1.99 -6.98
C VAL A 38 -0.07 3.19 -6.04
N LEU A 39 -0.46 4.37 -6.52
CA LEU A 39 -0.46 5.60 -5.74
C LEU A 39 -1.88 5.99 -5.36
N ASP A 40 -2.17 6.02 -4.06
CA ASP A 40 -3.34 6.74 -3.54
C ASP A 40 -3.05 8.25 -3.59
N PHE A 41 -3.48 8.90 -4.67
CA PHE A 41 -3.18 10.32 -4.93
C PHE A 41 -3.76 11.28 -3.88
N ASN A 42 -4.80 10.88 -3.15
CA ASN A 42 -5.41 11.70 -2.09
C ASN A 42 -4.91 11.27 -0.69
N GLY A 43 -4.34 10.07 -0.54
CA GLY A 43 -3.72 9.55 0.70
C GLY A 43 -4.66 9.36 1.90
N HIS A 44 -5.85 9.97 1.85
CA HIS A 44 -6.84 9.95 2.91
C HIS A 44 -7.48 8.58 3.07
N GLN A 45 -7.59 7.77 2.02
CA GLN A 45 -8.22 6.45 2.12
C GLN A 45 -7.35 5.53 2.95
N ILE A 46 -6.08 5.33 2.58
CA ILE A 46 -5.19 4.43 3.33
C ILE A 46 -5.01 4.89 4.80
N MET A 47 -4.90 6.20 5.05
CA MET A 47 -4.72 6.75 6.40
C MET A 47 -6.00 6.75 7.25
N ALA A 48 -7.19 6.79 6.63
CA ALA A 48 -8.46 6.61 7.34
C ALA A 48 -8.75 5.13 7.61
N HIS A 49 -8.22 4.24 6.76
CA HIS A 49 -8.51 2.82 6.85
C HIS A 49 -7.55 2.07 7.78
N PHE A 50 -6.28 2.46 7.87
CA PHE A 50 -5.29 1.78 8.70
C PHE A 50 -4.86 2.64 9.88
N SER A 51 -4.87 2.06 11.10
CA SER A 51 -4.30 2.72 12.27
C SER A 51 -2.79 2.78 12.12
N LEU A 52 -2.17 3.88 12.56
CA LEU A 52 -0.71 3.98 12.62
C LEU A 52 -0.07 2.86 13.47
N ASP A 53 -0.77 2.41 14.52
CA ASP A 53 -0.31 1.31 15.39
C ASP A 53 -0.33 -0.07 14.68
N SER A 54 -1.01 -0.18 13.54
CA SER A 54 -1.06 -1.41 12.74
C SER A 54 -0.02 -1.45 11.62
N LEU A 55 0.76 -0.38 11.46
CA LEU A 55 1.83 -0.30 10.48
C LEU A 55 3.10 -0.97 11.01
N GLY A 56 3.85 -1.61 10.12
CA GLY A 56 5.19 -2.12 10.44
C GLY A 56 6.20 -1.02 10.72
N ASP A 57 7.46 -1.39 10.96
CA ASP A 57 8.52 -0.40 11.19
C ASP A 57 8.77 0.50 9.96
N PRO A 58 9.12 1.79 10.17
CA PRO A 58 9.38 2.71 9.08
C PRO A 58 10.65 2.34 8.29
N ILE A 59 10.51 2.16 6.98
CA ILE A 59 11.61 1.98 6.03
C ILE A 59 11.94 3.35 5.43
N LYS A 60 13.16 3.85 5.67
CA LYS A 60 13.63 5.13 5.14
C LYS A 60 14.42 4.91 3.86
N PHE A 61 14.05 5.60 2.79
CA PHE A 61 14.79 5.62 1.52
C PHE A 61 15.28 7.02 1.20
N GLY A 62 16.51 7.14 0.67
CA GLY A 62 17.10 8.42 0.24
C GLY A 62 17.72 9.27 1.34
N SER A 63 18.12 8.65 2.46
CA SER A 63 18.90 9.28 3.54
C SER A 63 20.36 9.44 3.18
#